data_AF-A0A9W7DPA0-F1
#
_entry.id   AF-A0A9W7DPA0-F1
#
_cell.length_a   1.000
_cell.length_b   1.000
_cell.length_c   1.000
_cell.angle_alpha   90.00
_cell.angle_beta   90.00
_cell.angle_gamma   90.00
#
_symmetry.space_group_name_H-M   'P 1'
#
loop_
_entity.id
_entity.type
_entity.pdbx_description
1 polymer ?
#
loop_
_entity_poly.entity_id
_entity_poly.type
_entity_poly.pdbx_seq_one_letter_code
_entity_poly.pdbx_strand_id
1 'polypeptide(L)'
;MEMSEDRALKSALEEREANEEEHATLKALSFLYGSYEPKYWWFEVFETLRKLALTGFLVFLAPGTAAQVLFSLVMCINAMRVYSVKKPFIEDFNDRFSEIAQWQLFYTLLAALAMKVNLDNENLQDKGYFDLLLTLLQFMPALLLTIKKLLEARESTTSRKVGVSTREDRSLSKEAVVRGVDVVSKHEKRKG
;
A
#
# COMPACT_ATOMS: atom_id res chain seq x y z
N MET A 1 -16.22 12.94 10.17
CA MET A 1 -16.23 12.98 8.69
C MET A 1 -15.61 11.70 8.13
N GLU A 2 -14.45 11.24 8.63
CA GLU A 2 -13.90 9.90 8.29
C GLU A 2 -14.87 8.74 8.57
N MET A 3 -15.52 8.72 9.75
CA MET A 3 -16.51 7.65 10.06
C MET A 3 -17.73 7.58 9.12
N SER A 4 -18.02 8.62 8.32
CA SER A 4 -19.06 8.52 7.27
C SER A 4 -18.52 7.97 5.96
N GLU A 5 -17.27 8.25 5.63
CA GLU A 5 -16.62 7.75 4.40
C GLU A 5 -16.36 6.24 4.51
N ASP A 6 -15.86 5.75 5.65
CA ASP A 6 -15.64 4.31 5.86
C ASP A 6 -16.93 3.49 5.76
N ARG A 7 -18.06 4.04 6.22
CA ARG A 7 -19.37 3.39 6.13
C ARG A 7 -19.87 3.35 4.68
N ALA A 8 -19.68 4.44 3.94
CA ALA A 8 -20.02 4.49 2.52
C ALA A 8 -19.16 3.53 1.70
N LEU A 9 -17.86 3.43 1.99
CA LEU A 9 -16.95 2.48 1.34
C LEU A 9 -17.38 1.03 1.60
N LYS A 10 -17.68 0.67 2.85
CA LYS A 10 -18.16 -0.68 3.18
C LYS A 10 -19.45 -1.04 2.44
N SER A 11 -20.43 -0.14 2.44
CA SER A 11 -21.68 -0.36 1.71
C SER A 11 -21.45 -0.55 0.21
N ALA A 12 -20.54 0.22 -0.40
CA ALA A 12 -20.23 0.09 -1.83
C ALA A 12 -19.47 -1.23 -2.15
N LEU A 13 -18.67 -1.72 -1.21
CA LEU A 13 -17.98 -3.02 -1.36
C LEU A 13 -18.95 -4.20 -1.23
N GLU A 14 -19.91 -4.13 -0.31
CA GLU A 14 -20.98 -5.13 -0.17
C GLU A 14 -21.85 -5.21 -1.44
N GLU A 15 -22.22 -4.05 -2.00
CA GLU A 15 -22.96 -3.99 -3.28
C GLU A 15 -22.14 -4.58 -4.45
N ARG A 16 -20.83 -4.30 -4.49
CA ARG A 16 -19.93 -4.88 -5.49
C ARG A 16 -19.89 -6.41 -5.38
N GLU A 17 -19.77 -6.95 -4.17
CA GLU A 17 -19.74 -8.39 -3.92
C GLU A 17 -21.04 -9.06 -4.38
N ALA A 18 -22.21 -8.48 -4.06
CA ALA A 18 -23.50 -8.98 -4.52
C ALA A 18 -23.60 -9.00 -6.07
N ASN A 19 -23.15 -7.94 -6.73
CA ASN A 19 -23.13 -7.87 -8.20
C ASN A 19 -22.16 -8.87 -8.84
N GLU A 20 -21.02 -9.15 -8.20
CA GLU A 20 -20.07 -10.16 -8.66
C GLU A 20 -20.62 -11.59 -8.50
N GLU A 21 -21.41 -11.86 -7.46
CA GLU A 21 -22.08 -13.15 -7.29
C GLU A 21 -23.18 -13.38 -8.35
N GLU A 22 -23.93 -12.33 -8.69
CA GLU A 22 -24.98 -12.40 -9.71
C GLU A 22 -24.40 -12.51 -11.13
N HIS A 23 -23.30 -11.82 -11.41
CA HIS A 23 -22.71 -11.73 -12.74
C HIS A 23 -21.32 -12.39 -12.82
N ALA A 24 -21.28 -13.63 -13.30
CA ALA A 24 -20.04 -14.40 -13.46
C ALA A 24 -18.96 -13.69 -14.30
N THR A 25 -19.35 -12.86 -15.28
CA THR A 25 -18.43 -12.06 -16.10
C THR A 25 -17.76 -10.94 -15.32
N LEU A 26 -18.49 -10.26 -14.42
CA LEU A 26 -17.93 -9.24 -13.53
C LEU A 26 -16.95 -9.89 -12.54
N LYS A 27 -17.34 -11.02 -11.95
CA LYS A 27 -16.47 -11.80 -11.07
C LYS A 27 -15.19 -12.26 -11.74
N ALA A 28 -15.25 -12.65 -13.02
CA ALA A 28 -14.07 -13.01 -13.78
C ALA A 28 -13.11 -11.82 -14.01
N LEU A 29 -13.60 -10.58 -13.95
CA LEU A 29 -12.81 -9.36 -14.08
C LEU A 29 -12.41 -8.75 -12.73
N SER A 30 -12.88 -9.28 -11.59
CA SER A 30 -12.60 -8.71 -10.27
C SER A 30 -11.11 -8.74 -9.91
N PHE A 31 -10.31 -9.60 -10.54
CA PHE A 31 -8.85 -9.57 -10.38
C PHE A 31 -8.21 -8.27 -10.93
N LEU A 32 -8.85 -7.60 -11.90
CA LEU A 32 -8.35 -6.36 -12.49
C LEU A 32 -8.61 -5.18 -11.56
N TYR A 33 -9.84 -5.03 -11.08
CA TYR A 33 -10.26 -3.83 -10.34
C TYR A 33 -10.41 -4.04 -8.84
N GLY A 34 -10.31 -5.28 -8.34
CA GLY A 34 -10.69 -5.66 -6.98
C GLY A 34 -9.90 -4.95 -5.88
N SER A 35 -8.67 -4.51 -6.19
CA SER A 35 -7.81 -3.74 -5.29
C SER A 35 -8.17 -2.26 -5.18
N TYR A 36 -9.02 -1.74 -6.07
CA TYR A 36 -9.46 -0.34 -6.06
C TYR A 36 -10.82 -0.18 -5.37
N GLU A 37 -11.06 1.01 -4.84
CA GLU A 37 -12.37 1.38 -4.34
C GLU A 37 -13.39 1.37 -5.48
N PRO A 38 -14.66 0.98 -5.25
CA PRO A 38 -15.66 0.87 -6.32
C PRO A 38 -15.84 2.15 -7.16
N LYS A 39 -15.71 3.34 -6.56
CA LYS A 39 -15.78 4.64 -7.27
C LYS A 39 -14.61 4.91 -8.23
N TYR A 40 -13.53 4.13 -8.15
CA TYR A 40 -12.31 4.27 -8.95
C TYR A 40 -12.04 3.08 -9.88
N TRP A 41 -13.08 2.33 -10.29
CA TRP A 41 -12.97 1.22 -11.23
C TRP A 41 -12.22 1.58 -12.54
N TRP A 42 -12.36 2.81 -13.02
CA TRP A 42 -11.72 3.31 -14.25
C TRP A 42 -10.20 3.43 -14.14
N PHE A 43 -9.66 3.39 -12.91
CA PHE A 43 -8.23 3.52 -12.67
C PHE A 43 -7.43 2.38 -13.31
N GLU A 44 -7.98 1.17 -13.36
CA GLU A 44 -7.33 0.03 -14.02
C GLU A 44 -7.16 0.27 -15.53
N VAL A 45 -8.16 0.88 -16.17
CA VAL A 45 -8.11 1.25 -17.58
C VAL A 45 -7.05 2.33 -17.80
N PHE A 46 -7.03 3.35 -16.94
CA PHE A 46 -6.01 4.40 -16.97
C PHE A 46 -4.59 3.82 -16.85
N GLU A 47 -4.37 2.92 -15.88
CA GLU A 47 -3.09 2.27 -15.66
C GLU A 47 -2.65 1.42 -16.85
N THR A 48 -3.58 0.66 -17.42
CA THR A 48 -3.32 -0.16 -18.60
C THR A 48 -2.95 0.70 -19.81
N LEU A 49 -3.69 1.78 -20.06
CA LEU A 49 -3.38 2.72 -21.15
C LEU A 49 -2.02 3.40 -20.94
N ARG A 50 -1.72 3.82 -19.71
CA ARG A 50 -0.41 4.41 -19.38
C ARG A 50 0.73 3.43 -19.64
N LYS A 51 0.60 2.18 -19.18
CA LYS A 51 1.60 1.12 -19.41
C LYS A 51 1.78 0.87 -20.89
N LEU A 52 0.68 0.70 -21.64
CA LEU A 52 0.70 0.51 -23.09
C LEU A 52 1.34 1.71 -23.81
N ALA A 53 1.08 2.92 -23.36
CA ALA A 53 1.65 4.11 -23.96
C ALA A 53 3.17 4.22 -23.71
N LEU A 54 3.64 3.88 -22.49
CA LEU A 54 5.06 3.91 -22.15
C LEU A 54 5.87 2.79 -22.80
N THR A 55 5.30 1.59 -22.96
CA THR A 55 6.04 0.42 -23.48
C THR A 55 5.76 0.10 -24.94
N GLY A 56 4.56 0.43 -25.45
CA GLY A 56 4.14 0.15 -26.83
C GLY A 56 4.19 1.39 -27.72
N PHE A 57 3.44 2.44 -27.37
CA PHE A 57 3.34 3.64 -28.22
C PHE A 57 4.67 4.39 -28.34
N LEU A 58 5.41 4.50 -27.23
CA LEU A 58 6.65 5.26 -27.16
C LEU A 58 7.75 4.74 -28.10
N VAL A 59 7.69 3.46 -28.51
CA VAL A 59 8.66 2.85 -29.44
C VAL A 59 8.59 3.49 -30.82
N PHE A 60 7.45 4.05 -31.20
CA PHE A 60 7.27 4.74 -32.48
C PHE A 60 7.72 6.21 -32.46
N LEU A 61 7.92 6.79 -31.26
CA LEU A 61 8.32 8.18 -31.08
C LEU A 61 9.84 8.29 -30.91
N ALA A 62 10.52 8.76 -31.96
CA ALA A 62 11.95 9.13 -31.94
C ALA A 62 12.84 8.15 -31.14
N PRO A 63 12.88 6.87 -31.54
CA PRO A 63 13.46 5.79 -30.75
C PRO A 63 14.91 6.06 -30.38
N GLY A 64 15.24 5.89 -29.09
CA GLY A 64 16.58 6.05 -28.56
C GLY A 64 17.03 7.51 -28.38
N THR A 65 16.17 8.50 -28.61
CA THR A 65 16.53 9.92 -28.44
C THR A 65 16.23 10.44 -27.03
N ALA A 66 16.88 11.55 -26.63
CA ALA A 66 16.54 12.26 -25.39
C ALA A 66 15.08 12.79 -25.39
N ALA A 67 14.55 13.14 -26.57
CA ALA A 67 13.17 13.58 -26.72
C ALA A 67 12.17 12.50 -26.30
N GLN A 68 12.42 11.23 -26.63
CA GLN A 68 11.59 10.10 -26.21
C GLN A 68 11.53 9.98 -24.67
N VAL A 69 12.66 10.20 -23.99
CA VAL A 69 12.73 10.20 -22.52
C VAL A 69 11.96 11.40 -21.94
N LEU A 70 12.06 12.58 -22.55
CA LEU A 70 11.27 13.76 -22.16
C LEU A 70 9.75 13.52 -22.28
N PHE A 71 9.30 12.89 -23.36
CA PHE A 71 7.88 12.50 -23.50
C PHE A 71 7.44 11.54 -22.38
N SER A 72 8.30 10.58 -22.03
CA SER A 72 8.05 9.66 -20.91
C SER A 72 7.92 10.39 -19.58
N LEU A 73 8.77 11.39 -19.34
CA LEU A 73 8.74 12.22 -18.13
C LEU A 73 7.42 13.00 -18.02
N VAL A 74 6.95 13.60 -19.12
CA VAL A 74 5.65 14.31 -19.14
C VAL A 74 4.52 13.35 -18.81
N MET A 75 4.49 12.16 -19.41
CA MET A 75 3.48 11.13 -19.10
C MET A 75 3.55 10.68 -17.64
N CYS A 76 4.76 10.52 -17.09
CA CYS A 76 4.99 10.14 -15.70
C CYS A 76 4.48 11.21 -14.72
N ILE A 77 4.73 12.50 -14.97
CA ILE A 77 4.23 13.60 -14.13
C ILE A 77 2.70 13.65 -14.13
N ASN A 78 2.08 13.50 -15.31
CA ASN A 78 0.62 13.46 -15.42
C ASN A 78 0.05 12.28 -14.62
N ALA A 79 0.66 11.10 -14.71
CA ALA A 79 0.25 9.94 -13.93
C ALA A 79 0.43 10.16 -12.43
N MET A 80 1.59 10.67 -12.00
CA MET A 80 1.88 11.00 -10.62
C MET A 80 0.80 11.92 -10.02
N ARG A 81 0.33 12.93 -10.78
CA ARG A 81 -0.76 13.80 -10.34
C ARG A 81 -2.06 13.03 -10.09
N VAL A 82 -2.40 12.07 -10.96
CA VAL A 82 -3.59 11.22 -10.77
C VAL A 82 -3.46 10.38 -9.51
N TYR A 83 -2.29 9.75 -9.29
CA TYR A 83 -2.03 8.94 -8.08
C TYR A 83 -2.15 9.75 -6.79
N SER A 84 -1.49 10.90 -6.68
CA SER A 84 -1.51 11.72 -5.46
C SER A 84 -2.89 12.29 -5.13
N VAL A 85 -3.72 12.57 -6.13
CA VAL A 85 -5.05 13.19 -5.94
C VAL A 85 -6.15 12.15 -5.73
N LYS A 86 -6.14 11.05 -6.49
CA LYS A 86 -7.28 10.12 -6.50
C LYS A 86 -7.22 9.09 -5.39
N LYS A 87 -6.03 8.61 -5.02
CA LYS A 87 -5.84 7.55 -4.01
C LYS A 87 -6.83 6.38 -4.21
N PRO A 88 -6.69 5.65 -5.34
CA PRO A 88 -7.75 4.77 -5.80
C PRO A 88 -7.84 3.44 -5.04
N PHE A 89 -6.87 3.10 -4.19
CA PHE A 89 -6.79 1.79 -3.56
C PHE A 89 -7.67 1.70 -2.31
N ILE A 90 -8.17 0.48 -2.02
CA ILE A 90 -8.92 0.22 -0.78
C ILE A 90 -8.03 0.33 0.46
N GLU A 91 -6.75 -0.04 0.33
CA GLU A 91 -5.76 0.09 1.40
C GLU A 91 -4.90 1.34 1.20
N ASP A 92 -4.90 2.27 2.15
CA ASP A 92 -4.04 3.46 2.17
C ASP A 92 -2.55 3.16 1.96
N PHE A 93 -2.11 1.98 2.39
CA PHE A 93 -0.74 1.53 2.18
C PHE A 93 -0.42 1.40 0.68
N ASN A 94 -1.35 0.86 -0.11
CA ASN A 94 -1.18 0.67 -1.54
C ASN A 94 -1.18 2.02 -2.28
N ASP A 95 -1.94 3.01 -1.82
CA ASP A 95 -1.86 4.39 -2.34
C ASP A 95 -0.47 4.97 -2.14
N ARG A 96 0.05 4.94 -0.90
CA ARG A 96 1.38 5.46 -0.57
C ARG A 96 2.48 4.71 -1.31
N PHE A 97 2.37 3.39 -1.39
CA PHE A 97 3.33 2.56 -2.12
C PHE A 97 3.34 2.91 -3.60
N SER A 98 2.16 3.07 -4.20
CA SER A 98 2.03 3.42 -5.61
C SER A 98 2.52 4.84 -5.90
N GLU A 99 2.28 5.79 -5.00
CA GLU A 99 2.84 7.14 -5.09
C GLU A 99 4.38 7.11 -5.06
N ILE A 100 4.98 6.36 -4.14
CA ILE A 100 6.44 6.16 -4.12
C ILE A 100 6.93 5.51 -5.42
N ALA A 101 6.21 4.52 -5.95
CA ALA A 101 6.57 3.89 -7.22
C ALA A 101 6.55 4.90 -8.40
N GLN A 102 5.65 5.88 -8.39
CA GLN A 102 5.66 6.97 -9.39
C GLN A 102 6.88 7.88 -9.23
N TRP A 103 7.28 8.22 -8.00
CA TRP A 103 8.50 9.00 -7.75
C TRP A 103 9.76 8.25 -8.19
N GLN A 104 9.81 6.96 -7.89
CA GLN A 104 10.85 6.04 -8.35
C GLN A 104 10.97 6.00 -9.88
N LEU A 105 9.83 5.90 -10.58
CA LEU A 105 9.81 5.93 -12.04
C LEU A 105 10.29 7.28 -12.59
N PHE A 106 9.90 8.38 -11.95
CA PHE A 106 10.33 9.72 -12.32
C PHE A 106 11.86 9.87 -12.22
N TYR A 107 12.47 9.49 -11.09
CA TYR A 107 13.93 9.57 -10.93
C TYR A 107 14.67 8.64 -11.88
N THR A 108 14.10 7.47 -12.18
CA THR A 108 14.66 6.54 -13.18
C THR A 108 14.70 7.19 -14.57
N LEU A 109 13.60 7.84 -14.99
CA LEU A 109 13.54 8.54 -16.27
C LEU A 109 14.43 9.79 -16.30
N LEU A 110 14.56 10.49 -15.15
CA LEU A 110 15.45 11.64 -15.02
C LEU A 110 16.92 11.21 -15.15
N ALA A 111 17.32 10.10 -14.52
CA ALA A 111 18.65 9.52 -14.67
C ALA A 111 18.92 9.09 -16.12
N ALA A 112 17.95 8.42 -16.76
CA ALA A 112 18.06 8.06 -18.17
C ALA A 112 18.23 9.29 -19.08
N LEU A 113 17.55 10.40 -18.77
CA LEU A 113 17.73 11.66 -19.49
C LEU A 113 19.13 12.26 -19.26
N ALA A 114 19.61 12.26 -18.02
CA ALA A 114 20.96 12.75 -17.68
C ALA A 114 22.04 11.97 -18.44
N MET A 115 21.89 10.64 -18.55
CA MET A 115 22.78 9.80 -19.37
C MET A 115 22.69 10.12 -20.87
N LYS A 116 21.49 10.47 -21.38
CA LYS A 116 21.27 10.79 -22.79
C LYS A 116 21.79 12.17 -23.20
N VAL A 117 21.87 13.11 -22.27
CA VAL A 117 22.29 14.50 -22.53
C VAL A 117 23.82 14.64 -22.50
N ASN A 118 24.57 13.54 -22.35
CA ASN A 118 26.03 13.54 -22.28
C ASN A 118 26.55 14.58 -21.28
N LEU A 119 26.37 14.29 -19.99
CA LEU A 119 27.24 14.82 -18.92
C LEU A 119 28.66 14.21 -19.03
N ASP A 120 29.16 14.02 -20.24
CA ASP A 120 30.31 13.20 -20.66
C ASP A 120 31.68 13.78 -20.24
N ASN A 121 31.71 14.90 -19.52
CA ASN A 121 32.93 15.52 -19.01
C ASN A 121 33.19 15.25 -17.51
N GLU A 122 32.55 14.25 -16.90
CA GLU A 122 32.77 13.92 -15.49
C GLU A 122 33.61 12.65 -15.27
N ASN A 123 34.42 12.67 -14.21
CA ASN A 123 35.35 11.61 -13.85
C ASN A 123 34.61 10.29 -13.60
N LEU A 124 35.26 9.15 -13.88
CA LEU A 124 34.72 7.81 -13.58
C LEU A 124 34.26 7.64 -12.12
N GLN A 125 34.90 8.37 -11.20
CA GLN A 125 34.54 8.41 -9.79
C GLN A 125 33.22 9.17 -9.53
N ASP A 126 32.95 10.26 -10.25
CA ASP A 126 31.71 11.03 -10.13
C ASP A 126 30.51 10.22 -10.66
N LYS A 127 30.72 9.48 -11.74
CA LYS A 127 29.73 8.52 -12.27
C LYS A 127 29.39 7.41 -11.27
N GLY A 128 30.38 6.86 -10.58
CA GLY A 128 30.17 5.82 -9.57
C GLY A 128 29.37 6.32 -8.36
N TYR A 129 29.65 7.53 -7.88
CA TYR A 129 28.86 8.16 -6.81
C TYR A 129 27.44 8.49 -7.26
N PHE A 130 27.26 8.97 -8.49
CA PHE A 130 25.96 9.24 -9.08
C PHE A 130 25.09 7.98 -9.18
N ASP A 131 25.65 6.89 -9.70
CA ASP A 131 24.95 5.60 -9.82
C ASP A 131 24.62 5.00 -8.43
N LEU A 132 25.54 5.09 -7.46
CA LEU A 132 25.29 4.66 -6.08
C LEU A 132 24.19 5.49 -5.41
N LEU A 133 24.24 6.82 -5.58
CA LEU A 133 23.24 7.74 -5.04
C LEU A 133 21.86 7.43 -5.61
N LEU A 134 21.73 7.27 -6.93
CA LEU A 134 20.47 6.90 -7.58
C LEU A 134 19.95 5.55 -7.10
N THR A 135 20.83 4.58 -6.94
CA THR A 135 20.48 3.25 -6.43
C THR A 135 19.92 3.36 -5.01
N LEU A 136 20.62 4.06 -4.10
CA LEU A 136 20.14 4.26 -2.74
C LEU A 136 18.83 5.03 -2.69
N LEU A 137 18.70 6.08 -3.51
CA LEU A 137 17.48 6.89 -3.65
C LEU A 137 16.29 6.02 -4.07
N GLN A 138 16.51 5.02 -4.93
CA GLN A 138 15.45 4.13 -5.40
C GLN A 138 14.98 3.16 -4.31
N PHE A 139 15.91 2.51 -3.60
CA PHE A 139 15.55 1.42 -2.68
C PHE A 139 15.13 1.92 -1.28
N MET A 140 15.68 3.04 -0.80
CA MET A 140 15.43 3.52 0.56
C MET A 140 13.95 3.82 0.86
N PRO A 141 13.18 4.54 0.02
CA PRO A 141 11.80 4.88 0.32
C PRO A 141 10.87 3.65 0.40
N ALA A 142 11.04 2.68 -0.52
CA ALA A 142 10.26 1.44 -0.52
C ALA A 142 10.61 0.55 0.68
N LEU A 143 11.89 0.46 1.03
CA LEU A 143 12.34 -0.30 2.20
C LEU A 143 11.79 0.32 3.50
N LEU A 144 11.82 1.65 3.63
CA LEU A 144 11.29 2.33 4.80
C LEU A 144 9.77 2.11 4.98
N LEU A 145 8.97 2.18 3.90
CA LEU A 145 7.53 1.91 4.01
C LEU A 145 7.21 0.47 4.41
N THR A 146 7.92 -0.50 3.83
CA THR A 146 7.71 -1.91 4.13
C THR A 146 8.14 -2.26 5.55
N ILE A 147 9.28 -1.71 6.02
CA ILE A 147 9.71 -1.85 7.42
C ILE A 147 8.70 -1.22 8.37
N LYS A 148 8.20 -0.01 8.10
CA LYS A 148 7.17 0.63 8.95
C LYS A 148 5.92 -0.23 9.09
N LYS A 149 5.39 -0.74 7.97
CA LYS A 149 4.24 -1.68 7.99
C LYS A 149 4.56 -2.93 8.81
N LEU A 150 5.75 -3.48 8.68
CA LEU A 150 6.17 -4.68 9.42
C LEU A 150 6.29 -4.41 10.93
N LEU A 151 6.83 -3.26 11.32
CA LEU A 151 6.93 -2.84 12.72
C LEU A 151 5.54 -2.61 13.33
N GLU A 152 4.65 -1.92 12.64
CA GLU A 152 3.25 -1.70 13.06
C GLU A 152 2.48 -3.03 13.16
N ALA A 153 2.69 -3.96 12.21
CA ALA A 153 2.12 -5.30 12.26
C ALA A 153 2.66 -6.12 13.46
N ARG A 154 3.93 -5.94 13.82
CA ARG A 154 4.52 -6.59 15.01
C ARG A 154 3.96 -6.01 16.30
N GLU A 155 3.78 -4.70 16.38
CA GLU A 155 3.24 -4.02 17.57
C GLU A 155 1.78 -4.36 17.82
N SER A 156 0.95 -4.39 16.77
CA SER A 156 -0.46 -4.81 16.84
C SER A 156 -0.62 -6.28 17.26
N THR A 157 0.26 -7.17 16.78
CA THR A 157 0.26 -8.59 17.18
C THR A 157 0.66 -8.76 18.64
N THR A 158 1.68 -8.03 19.10
CA THR A 158 2.14 -8.05 20.49
C THR A 158 1.07 -7.50 21.43
N SER A 159 0.47 -6.35 21.11
CA SER A 159 -0.60 -5.74 21.91
C SER A 159 -1.83 -6.64 22.03
N ARG A 160 -2.16 -7.38 20.96
CA ARG A 160 -3.26 -8.35 20.97
C ARG A 160 -2.97 -9.54 21.88
N LYS A 161 -1.74 -10.08 21.87
CA LYS A 161 -1.33 -11.18 22.77
C LYS A 161 -1.31 -10.76 24.24
N VAL A 162 -0.77 -9.57 24.55
CA VAL A 162 -0.73 -9.03 25.92
C VAL A 162 -2.15 -8.78 26.45
N GLY A 163 -3.05 -8.25 25.61
CA GLY A 163 -4.44 -8.01 25.99
C GLY A 163 -5.25 -9.29 26.26
N VAL A 164 -4.98 -10.38 25.52
CA VAL A 164 -5.61 -11.70 25.76
C VAL A 164 -5.10 -12.31 27.06
N SER A 165 -3.77 -12.36 27.27
CA SER A 165 -3.17 -12.89 28.50
C SER A 165 -3.66 -12.13 29.75
N THR A 166 -3.71 -10.81 29.70
CA THR A 166 -4.21 -9.99 30.83
C THR A 166 -5.70 -10.23 31.12
N ARG A 167 -6.51 -10.60 30.13
CA ARG A 167 -7.92 -10.96 30.32
C ARG A 167 -8.06 -12.34 30.95
N GLU A 168 -7.29 -13.34 30.50
CA GLU A 168 -7.26 -14.69 31.09
C GLU A 168 -6.87 -14.65 32.56
N ASP A 169 -5.80 -13.92 32.91
CA ASP A 169 -5.35 -13.79 34.30
C ASP A 169 -6.42 -13.15 35.20
N ARG A 170 -7.16 -12.17 34.66
CA ARG A 170 -8.24 -11.48 35.39
C ARG A 170 -9.47 -12.38 35.58
N SER A 171 -9.77 -13.30 34.64
CA SER A 171 -10.83 -14.30 34.83
C SER A 171 -10.46 -15.36 35.86
N LEU A 172 -9.23 -15.87 35.83
CA LEU A 172 -8.76 -16.89 36.78
C LEU A 172 -8.72 -16.35 38.22
N SER A 173 -8.30 -15.09 38.39
CA SER A 173 -8.32 -14.43 39.69
C SER A 173 -9.75 -14.27 40.24
N LYS A 174 -10.72 -13.91 39.39
CA LYS A 174 -12.13 -13.82 39.80
C LYS A 174 -12.70 -15.18 40.20
N GLU A 175 -12.42 -16.24 39.43
CA GLU A 175 -12.86 -17.59 39.79
C GLU A 175 -12.24 -18.07 41.10
N ALA A 176 -10.96 -17.79 41.35
CA ALA A 176 -10.29 -18.17 42.58
C ALA A 176 -10.91 -17.47 43.82
N VAL A 177 -11.26 -16.19 43.70
CA VAL A 177 -11.94 -15.43 44.76
C VAL A 177 -13.33 -16.01 45.05
N VAL A 178 -14.13 -16.29 44.01
CA VAL A 178 -15.47 -16.88 44.17
C VAL A 178 -15.39 -18.24 44.87
N ARG A 179 -14.50 -19.14 44.42
CA ARG A 179 -14.28 -20.44 45.07
C ARG A 179 -13.82 -20.29 46.53
N GLY A 180 -12.98 -19.30 46.83
CA GLY A 180 -12.55 -19.01 48.20
C GLY A 180 -13.70 -18.61 49.12
N VAL A 181 -14.61 -17.74 48.64
CA VAL A 181 -15.80 -17.31 49.39
C VAL A 181 -16.76 -18.47 49.63
N ASP A 182 -16.98 -19.33 48.63
CA ASP A 182 -17.84 -20.51 48.76
C ASP A 182 -17.31 -21.51 49.81
N VAL A 183 -15.99 -21.70 49.88
CA VAL A 183 -15.36 -22.58 50.86
C VAL A 183 -15.51 -22.02 52.28
N VAL A 184 -15.33 -20.70 52.48
CA VAL A 184 -15.50 -20.05 53.79
C VAL A 184 -16.95 -20.17 54.27
N SER A 185 -17.94 -19.87 53.41
CA SER A 185 -19.36 -19.99 53.72
C SER A 185 -19.75 -21.41 54.15
N LYS A 186 -19.19 -22.42 53.48
CA LYS A 186 -19.43 -23.84 53.80
C LYS A 186 -18.81 -24.25 55.13
N HIS A 187 -17.70 -23.63 55.53
CA HIS A 187 -17.04 -23.90 56.81
C HIS A 187 -17.77 -23.27 58.00
N GLU A 188 -18.38 -22.11 57.81
CA GLU A 188 -19.15 -21.39 58.83
C GLU A 188 -20.47 -22.09 59.16
N LYS A 189 -21.17 -22.62 58.14
CA LYS A 189 -22.37 -23.45 58.32
C LYS A 189 -22.15 -24.79 59.04
N ARG A 190 -20.91 -25.24 59.21
CA ARG A 190 -20.57 -26.48 59.93
C ARG A 190 -20.26 -26.26 61.41
N LYS A 191 -20.12 -25.00 61.85
CA LYS A 191 -19.74 -24.63 63.22
C LYS A 191 -20.92 -24.09 64.06
N GLY A 192 -22.09 -23.87 63.46
CA GLY A 192 -23.36 -23.60 64.16
C GLY A 192 -24.28 -24.81 64.06
#